data_AF-A0A4R7PC67-F1
#
_entry.id   AF-A0A4R7PC67-F1
#
_cell.length_a   1.000
_cell.length_b   1.000
_cell.length_c   1.000
_cell.angle_alpha   90.00
_cell.angle_beta   90.00
_cell.angle_gamma   90.00
#
_symmetry.space_group_name_H-M   'P 1'
#
loop_
_entity.id
_entity.type
_entity.pdbx_description
1 polymer ?
#
loop_
_entity_poly.entity_id
_entity_poly.type
_entity_poly.pdbx_seq_one_letter_code
_entity_poly.pdbx_strand_id
1 'polypeptide(L)'
;MSFELVFGDREILLPLPFDEHIEERLIELIRRAECYVPPDQARADLANRIAEGIAMVVAGTELPPTEKQVKYAVAIARELSLQIPAQVLQFRDAMTTFLGRHAEEYRKRKGYGGSSNRVDVKGSDPEAPT
;
A
#
# COMPACT_ATOMS: atom_id res chain seq x y z
N MET A 1 8.90 -22.82 -8.45
CA MET A 1 10.11 -22.52 -9.26
C MET A 1 10.49 -21.09 -8.89
N SER A 2 11.32 -20.34 -9.62
CA SER A 2 11.45 -18.90 -9.36
C SER A 2 11.44 -18.15 -10.68
N PHE A 3 10.58 -17.14 -10.78
CA PHE A 3 10.63 -16.20 -11.90
C PHE A 3 11.69 -15.14 -11.64
N GLU A 4 12.46 -14.81 -12.66
CA GLU A 4 13.53 -13.83 -12.58
C GLU A 4 13.43 -12.86 -13.76
N LEU A 5 13.55 -11.56 -13.47
CA LEU A 5 13.75 -10.56 -14.50
C LEU A 5 15.27 -10.42 -14.73
N VAL A 6 15.69 -10.66 -15.97
CA VAL A 6 17.11 -10.66 -16.38
C VAL A 6 17.37 -9.47 -17.30
N PHE A 7 18.39 -8.68 -16.99
CA PHE A 7 18.86 -7.62 -17.88
C PHE A 7 20.16 -8.05 -18.58
N GLY A 8 20.20 -7.91 -19.92
CA GLY A 8 21.37 -8.22 -20.73
C GLY A 8 21.76 -9.71 -20.70
N ASP A 9 23.06 -9.95 -20.62
CA ASP A 9 23.70 -11.26 -20.58
C ASP A 9 23.90 -11.80 -19.14
N ARG A 10 22.96 -11.46 -18.24
CA ARG A 10 22.83 -11.92 -16.84
C ARG A 10 23.60 -11.13 -15.78
N GLU A 11 24.08 -9.93 -16.07
CA GLU A 11 24.76 -9.10 -15.06
C GLU A 11 23.83 -8.67 -13.92
N ILE A 12 22.53 -8.52 -14.19
CA ILE A 12 21.53 -8.10 -13.20
C ILE A 12 20.36 -9.08 -13.22
N LEU A 13 20.12 -9.71 -12.07
CA LEU A 13 19.02 -10.63 -11.81
C LEU A 13 18.13 -10.07 -10.70
N LEU A 14 16.84 -9.96 -10.97
CA LEU A 14 15.83 -9.56 -10.00
C LEU A 14 14.85 -10.71 -9.78
N PRO A 15 14.91 -11.42 -8.63
CA PRO A 15 13.92 -12.44 -8.29
C PRO A 15 12.53 -11.82 -8.13
N LEU A 16 11.53 -12.47 -8.71
CA LEU A 16 10.12 -12.11 -8.61
C LEU A 16 9.42 -13.13 -7.70
N PRO A 17 9.21 -12.82 -6.40
CA PRO A 17 8.64 -13.76 -5.44
C PRO A 17 7.13 -13.84 -5.61
N PHE A 18 6.68 -14.52 -6.66
CA PHE A 18 5.28 -14.81 -6.86
C PHE A 18 4.81 -15.91 -5.91
N ASP A 19 3.57 -15.78 -5.45
CA ASP A 19 2.88 -16.90 -4.80
C ASP A 19 2.63 -18.03 -5.81
N GLU A 20 2.57 -19.28 -5.34
CA GLU A 20 2.43 -20.49 -6.15
C GLU A 20 1.32 -20.39 -7.22
N HIS A 21 0.14 -19.91 -6.85
CA HIS A 21 -0.98 -19.73 -7.78
C HIS A 21 -0.70 -18.77 -8.95
N ILE A 22 0.11 -17.72 -8.73
CA ILE A 22 0.50 -16.77 -9.77
C ILE A 22 1.57 -17.40 -10.66
N GLU A 23 2.51 -18.16 -10.08
CA GLU A 23 3.51 -18.90 -10.86
C GLU A 23 2.83 -19.84 -11.85
N GLU A 24 1.91 -20.68 -11.38
CA GLU A 24 1.17 -21.63 -12.21
C GLU A 24 0.40 -20.91 -13.32
N ARG A 25 -0.28 -19.81 -12.97
CA ARG A 25 -1.04 -19.03 -13.95
C ARG A 25 -0.14 -18.41 -15.01
N LEU A 26 1.02 -17.90 -14.64
CA LEU A 26 1.97 -17.29 -15.57
C LEU A 26 2.57 -18.34 -16.52
N ILE A 27 2.94 -19.52 -16.00
CA ILE A 27 3.38 -20.66 -16.81
C ILE A 27 2.31 -21.04 -17.84
N GLU A 28 1.05 -21.12 -17.41
CA GLU A 28 -0.05 -21.46 -18.30
C GLU A 28 -0.26 -20.41 -19.40
N LEU A 29 -0.14 -19.11 -19.07
CA LEU A 29 -0.21 -18.04 -20.06
C LEU A 29 0.92 -18.12 -21.10
N ILE A 30 2.14 -18.42 -20.65
CA ILE A 30 3.31 -18.58 -21.54
C ILE A 30 3.08 -19.78 -22.47
N ARG A 31 2.75 -20.95 -21.92
CA ARG A 31 2.47 -22.16 -22.71
C ARG A 31 1.33 -21.96 -23.69
N ARG A 32 0.26 -21.29 -23.25
CA ARG A 32 -0.87 -20.98 -24.11
C ARG A 32 -0.46 -20.07 -25.27
N ALA A 33 0.38 -19.07 -25.02
CA ALA A 33 0.89 -18.19 -26.07
C ALA A 33 1.74 -18.95 -27.12
N GLU A 34 2.45 -20.00 -26.71
CA GLU A 34 3.21 -20.89 -27.62
C GLU A 34 2.30 -21.73 -28.54
N CYS A 35 1.07 -22.02 -28.12
CA CYS A 35 0.10 -22.83 -28.88
C CYS A 35 -0.75 -22.03 -29.89
N TYR A 36 -0.67 -20.69 -29.90
CA TYR A 36 -1.43 -19.85 -30.85
C TYR A 36 -0.79 -19.81 -32.24
N VAL A 37 -1.59 -19.48 -33.26
CA VAL A 37 -1.12 -19.26 -34.64
C VAL A 37 -1.55 -17.86 -35.11
N PRO A 38 -0.61 -16.97 -35.47
CA PRO A 38 0.84 -17.12 -35.36
C PRO A 38 1.32 -17.02 -33.89
N PRO A 39 2.23 -17.91 -33.45
CA PRO A 39 2.70 -17.97 -32.05
C PRO A 39 3.44 -16.70 -31.63
N ASP A 40 4.11 -16.05 -32.59
CA ASP A 40 4.89 -14.83 -32.37
C ASP A 40 4.02 -13.67 -31.89
N GLN A 41 2.77 -13.60 -32.34
CA GLN A 41 1.87 -12.51 -31.98
C GLN A 41 1.33 -12.66 -30.55
N ALA A 42 0.85 -13.84 -30.18
CA ALA A 42 0.32 -14.07 -28.83
C ALA A 42 1.41 -13.91 -27.76
N ARG A 43 2.64 -14.35 -28.08
CA ARG A 43 3.81 -14.17 -27.21
C ARG A 43 4.21 -12.71 -27.10
N ALA A 44 4.23 -11.96 -28.21
CA ALA A 44 4.48 -10.52 -28.20
C ALA A 44 3.43 -9.76 -27.40
N ASP A 45 2.15 -10.11 -27.53
CA ASP A 45 1.06 -9.47 -26.79
C ASP A 45 1.16 -9.72 -25.28
N LEU A 46 1.57 -10.93 -24.87
CA LEU A 46 1.82 -11.22 -23.44
C LEU A 46 3.03 -10.44 -22.93
N ALA A 47 4.13 -10.40 -23.70
CA ALA A 47 5.33 -9.66 -23.35
C ALA A 47 5.06 -8.15 -23.21
N ASN A 48 4.30 -7.57 -24.15
CA ASN A 48 3.92 -6.15 -24.11
C ASN A 48 3.09 -5.81 -22.87
N ARG A 49 2.12 -6.67 -22.49
CA ARG A 49 1.32 -6.49 -21.28
C ARG A 49 2.15 -6.53 -20.00
N ILE A 50 3.12 -7.45 -19.93
CA ILE A 50 4.05 -7.52 -18.79
C ILE A 50 4.95 -6.28 -18.77
N ALA A 51 5.49 -5.89 -19.93
CA ALA A 51 6.35 -4.71 -20.06
C ALA A 51 5.62 -3.42 -19.67
N GLU A 52 4.34 -3.27 -20.02
CA GLU A 52 3.51 -2.13 -19.63
C GLU A 52 3.35 -2.06 -18.11
N GLY A 53 3.03 -3.20 -17.45
CA GLY A 53 2.95 -3.25 -16.00
C GLY A 53 4.27 -2.89 -15.30
N ILE A 54 5.40 -3.40 -15.81
CA ILE A 54 6.73 -3.04 -15.29
C ILE A 54 7.03 -1.56 -15.54
N ALA A 55 6.71 -1.04 -16.73
CA ALA A 55 6.89 0.36 -17.08
C ALA A 55 6.08 1.27 -16.15
N MET A 56 4.87 0.88 -15.75
CA MET A 56 4.09 1.65 -14.78
C MET A 56 4.77 1.75 -13.41
N VAL A 57 5.42 0.67 -12.97
CA VAL A 57 6.19 0.63 -11.71
C VAL A 57 7.45 1.49 -11.83
N VAL A 58 8.18 1.38 -12.94
CA VAL A 58 9.45 2.09 -13.17
C VAL A 58 9.23 3.58 -13.44
N ALA A 59 8.21 3.94 -14.21
CA ALA A 59 7.87 5.32 -14.52
C ALA A 59 7.29 6.08 -13.32
N GLY A 60 7.03 5.39 -12.19
CA GLY A 60 6.40 6.00 -11.03
C GLY A 60 5.00 6.51 -11.32
N THR A 61 4.31 5.97 -12.34
CA THR A 61 2.92 6.33 -12.66
C THR A 61 1.98 5.74 -11.61
N GLU A 62 1.94 6.45 -10.49
CA GLU A 62 0.82 6.73 -9.60
C GLU A 62 -0.20 5.61 -9.43
N LEU A 63 0.21 4.56 -8.70
CA LEU A 63 -0.75 3.62 -8.13
C LEU A 63 -1.78 4.41 -7.31
N PRO A 64 -3.08 4.05 -7.37
CA PRO A 64 -4.06 4.67 -6.48
C PRO A 64 -3.73 4.34 -5.01
N PRO A 65 -4.10 5.22 -4.07
CA PRO A 65 -3.99 4.92 -2.66
C PRO A 65 -4.83 3.69 -2.29
N THR A 66 -4.35 2.91 -1.33
CA THR A 66 -5.13 1.77 -0.81
C THR A 66 -6.39 2.25 -0.09
N GLU A 67 -7.44 1.42 -0.05
CA GLU A 67 -8.69 1.75 0.65
C GLU A 67 -8.46 2.10 2.14
N LYS A 68 -7.49 1.44 2.79
CA LYS A 68 -7.07 1.74 4.16
C LYS A 68 -6.50 3.15 4.29
N GLN A 69 -5.65 3.56 3.35
CA GLN A 69 -5.09 4.91 3.32
C GLN A 69 -6.18 5.97 3.08
N VAL A 70 -7.11 5.72 2.15
CA VAL A 70 -8.25 6.64 1.90
C VAL A 70 -9.10 6.81 3.15
N LYS A 71 -9.50 5.72 3.82
CA LYS A 71 -10.27 5.77 5.08
C LYS A 71 -9.53 6.57 6.15
N TYR A 72 -8.23 6.37 6.27
CA TYR A 72 -7.42 7.09 7.25
C TYR A 72 -7.29 8.58 6.93
N ALA A 73 -7.07 8.93 5.65
CA ALA A 73 -7.05 10.32 5.19
C ALA A 73 -8.38 11.04 5.43
N VAL A 74 -9.52 10.36 5.21
CA VAL A 74 -10.85 10.91 5.53
C VAL A 74 -11.02 11.16 7.02
N ALA A 75 -10.53 10.27 7.89
CA ALA A 75 -10.57 10.48 9.33
C ALA A 75 -9.73 11.69 9.77
N ILE A 76 -8.52 11.83 9.22
CA ILE A 76 -7.63 12.99 9.45
C ILE A 76 -8.30 14.27 8.96
N ALA A 77 -8.84 14.27 7.74
CA ALA A 77 -9.47 15.43 7.13
C ALA A 77 -10.69 15.93 7.93
N ARG A 78 -11.52 15.00 8.44
CA ARG A 78 -12.65 15.34 9.31
C ARG A 78 -12.20 15.95 10.64
N GLU A 79 -11.24 15.33 11.31
CA GLU A 79 -10.77 15.79 12.62
C GLU A 79 -10.04 17.14 12.55
N LEU A 80 -9.23 17.33 11.51
CA LEU A 80 -8.46 18.55 11.31
C LEU A 80 -9.22 19.61 10.49
N SER A 81 -10.46 19.33 10.08
CA SER A 81 -11.27 20.19 9.21
C SER A 81 -10.53 20.60 7.91
N LEU A 82 -9.81 19.64 7.31
CA LEU A 82 -9.09 19.80 6.05
C LEU A 82 -9.92 19.24 4.90
N GLN A 83 -9.72 19.78 3.70
CA GLN A 83 -10.17 19.12 2.48
C GLN A 83 -9.07 18.22 1.93
N ILE A 84 -9.45 17.08 1.35
CA ILE A 84 -8.51 16.17 0.68
C ILE A 84 -8.40 16.60 -0.78
N PRO A 85 -7.23 17.06 -1.25
CA PRO A 85 -7.03 17.41 -2.66
C PRO A 85 -7.26 16.20 -3.58
N ALA A 86 -7.79 16.42 -4.79
CA ALA A 86 -8.09 15.32 -5.72
C ALA A 86 -6.88 14.44 -6.04
N GLN A 87 -5.69 15.06 -6.21
CA GLN A 87 -4.42 14.36 -6.44
C GLN A 87 -4.05 13.39 -5.30
N VAL A 88 -4.44 13.69 -4.06
CA VAL A 88 -4.20 12.81 -2.89
C VAL A 88 -5.06 11.55 -2.98
N LEU A 89 -6.26 11.64 -3.56
CA LEU A 89 -7.15 10.49 -3.78
C LEU A 89 -6.77 9.67 -5.01
N GLN A 90 -6.06 10.27 -5.97
CA GLN A 90 -5.66 9.62 -7.21
C GLN A 90 -4.30 8.93 -7.09
N PHE A 91 -3.40 9.44 -6.24
CA PHE A 91 -1.99 9.08 -6.31
C PHE A 91 -1.42 8.67 -4.94
N ARG A 92 -0.82 7.47 -4.87
CA ARG A 92 -0.31 6.88 -3.62
C ARG A 92 0.82 7.71 -2.99
N ASP A 93 1.64 8.37 -3.78
CA ASP A 93 2.75 9.18 -3.26
C ASP A 93 2.24 10.50 -2.67
N ALA A 94 1.27 11.13 -3.33
CA ALA A 94 0.56 12.28 -2.79
C ALA A 94 -0.19 11.91 -1.50
N MET A 95 -0.81 10.72 -1.44
CA MET A 95 -1.41 10.19 -0.22
C MET A 95 -0.39 9.99 0.89
N THR A 96 0.75 9.36 0.60
CA THR A 96 1.79 9.09 1.60
C THR A 96 2.30 10.41 2.19
N THR A 97 2.49 11.42 1.35
CA THR A 97 2.89 12.77 1.78
C THR A 97 1.82 13.44 2.64
N PHE A 98 0.54 13.37 2.24
CA PHE A 98 -0.58 13.92 3.01
C PHE A 98 -0.69 13.27 4.39
N LEU A 99 -0.64 11.94 4.46
CA LEU A 99 -0.68 11.20 5.72
C LEU A 99 0.52 11.54 6.60
N GLY A 100 1.74 11.58 6.06
CA GLY A 100 2.95 11.93 6.80
C GLY A 100 2.88 13.33 7.43
N ARG A 101 2.31 14.30 6.72
CA ARG A 101 2.16 15.68 7.20
C ARG A 101 1.14 15.83 8.34
N HIS A 102 0.06 15.07 8.32
CA HIS A 102 -1.10 15.32 9.18
C HIS A 102 -1.38 14.23 10.22
N ALA A 103 -0.80 13.03 10.09
CA ALA A 103 -1.07 11.91 11.01
C ALA A 103 -0.59 12.15 12.45
N GLU A 104 0.48 12.93 12.65
CA GLU A 104 0.94 13.28 13.99
C GLU A 104 -0.04 14.20 14.72
N GLU A 105 -0.50 15.26 14.04
CA GLU A 105 -1.46 16.20 14.62
C GLU A 105 -2.80 15.52 14.91
N TYR A 106 -3.27 14.67 13.99
CA TYR A 106 -4.45 13.83 14.20
C TYR A 106 -4.32 12.95 15.45
N ARG A 107 -3.17 12.29 15.64
CA ARG A 107 -2.91 11.46 16.84
C ARG A 107 -2.89 12.28 18.12
N LYS A 108 -2.30 13.48 18.11
CA LYS A 108 -2.31 14.39 19.27
C LYS A 108 -3.74 14.75 19.67
N ARG A 109 -4.57 15.23 18.72
CA ARG A 109 -5.97 15.61 19.03
C ARG A 109 -6.81 14.45 19.52
N LYS A 110 -6.69 13.28 18.87
CA LYS A 110 -7.40 12.07 19.30
C LYS A 110 -6.94 11.55 20.67
N GLY A 111 -5.65 11.71 20.98
CA GLY A 111 -5.07 11.32 22.27
C GLY A 111 -5.56 12.17 23.46
N TYR A 112 -5.91 13.44 23.24
CA TYR A 112 -6.44 14.31 24.29
C TYR A 112 -7.94 14.10 24.58
N GLY A 113 -8.70 13.46 23.69
CA GLY A 113 -10.13 13.18 23.89
C GLY A 113 -10.46 11.90 24.68
N GLY A 114 -9.45 11.11 25.06
CA GLY A 114 -9.64 9.75 25.61
C GLY A 114 -9.20 9.55 27.07
N SER A 115 -8.84 10.59 27.81
CA SER A 115 -8.35 10.46 29.19
C SER A 115 -8.96 11.51 30.12
N SER A 116 -10.24 11.37 30.42
CA SER A 116 -10.87 12.08 31.54
C SER A 116 -12.01 11.25 32.14
N ASN A 117 -11.67 10.14 32.81
CA ASN A 117 -12.36 9.76 34.06
C ASN A 117 -11.57 8.69 34.83
N ARG A 118 -10.67 9.12 35.70
CA ARG A 118 -10.36 8.38 36.93
C ARG A 118 -10.64 9.35 38.06
N VAL A 119 -11.83 9.21 38.65
CA VAL A 119 -12.20 9.94 39.85
C VAL A 119 -11.22 9.55 40.93
N ASP A 120 -10.46 10.53 41.39
CA ASP A 120 -9.71 10.47 42.64
C ASP A 120 -10.70 10.24 43.80
N VAL A 121 -10.67 9.05 44.40
CA VAL A 121 -11.19 8.85 45.76
C VAL A 121 -9.98 8.75 46.67
N LYS A 122 -9.63 9.91 47.25
CA LYS A 122 -8.60 10.04 48.29
C LYS A 122 -9.32 10.29 49.61
N GLY A 123 -9.13 9.42 50.59
CA GLY A 123 -9.68 9.58 51.93
C GLY A 123 -9.68 8.29 52.73
N SER A 124 -8.50 7.73 52.99
CA SER A 124 -8.31 6.74 54.04
C SER A 124 -7.98 7.50 55.32
N ASP A 125 -8.90 7.54 56.28
CA ASP A 125 -8.62 8.03 57.62
C ASP A 125 -7.79 6.99 58.39
N PRO A 126 -6.70 7.39 59.07
CA PRO A 126 -6.02 6.53 60.02
C PRO A 126 -6.55 6.83 61.43
N GLU A 127 -7.14 5.83 62.09
CA GLU A 127 -7.39 5.90 63.52
C GLU A 127 -6.83 4.66 64.22
N ALA A 128 -5.85 4.92 65.10
CA ALA A 128 -5.35 4.03 66.14
C ALA A 128 -4.76 4.95 67.23
N PRO A 129 -4.50 4.45 68.45
CA PRO A 129 -5.34 3.70 69.37
C PRO A 129 -5.48 4.48 70.71
N THR A 130 -6.31 4.00 71.64
CA THR A 130 -6.13 4.26 73.08
C THR A 130 -6.64 3.08 73.90
#